data_AF-F4X5S8-F1
#
_entry.id   AF-F4X5S8-F1
#
_cell.length_a   1.000
_cell.length_b   1.000
_cell.length_c   1.000
_cell.angle_alpha   90.00
_cell.angle_beta   90.00
_cell.angle_gamma   90.00
#
_symmetry.space_group_name_H-M   'P 1'
#
loop_
_entity.id
_entity.type
_entity.pdbx_description
1 polymer ?
#
loop_
_entity_poly.entity_id
_entity_poly.type
_entity_poly.pdbx_seq_one_letter_code
_entity_poly.pdbx_strand_id
1 'polypeptide(L)'
;MDTTEREDDPVVKEIPVYLSKTLADKLFIIQYPAYVKDNYPNATFSKTFVKPENQKIRMELAMDTSDKLSYDYYMGKQLALKTDGKSTENDEIVFDNGLMDKVVLTSERTLSDCSNFAVGIFQDDELHITPLKSMLHMKLQCDYLDENDKHARDGTKNTGEDDDEEEDNATPVKVTFARHLPDNLKKLQERSFQHHNRKSQEERWMHTNYIPVYDMQAESTRMEMFCPSADESINNLDLDQINYLRLLVPQLPDECYLQSTSEDQTDLHHILTLPLLDQIRKIMKQVRIISFAKLCEILSPEQDAITILKYLQQVAMLVQGNWIVNSELIYPKDSLSPQNSTSEFMCRARDYILLLYTEHQYLNRKTISSVIKLPSEEINQIFAELATYESWKGWKLKEPLNWDFCKRYSEIVERQQMFWDAKRKHLREIMEAQNQPPQRQRRKSNRESLGSENEERNVGRGRKSVKESSVPDNDGAITESAKHKKSRSRKISETT
;
A
#
# COMPACT_ATOMS: atom_id res chain seq x y z
N MET A 1 4.70 25.56 -17.62
CA MET A 1 5.96 26.31 -17.73
C MET A 1 6.07 27.12 -16.46
N ASP A 2 6.85 26.62 -15.51
CA ASP A 2 7.27 27.40 -14.34
C ASP A 2 8.65 26.88 -13.93
N THR A 3 9.59 26.99 -14.88
CA THR A 3 11.02 26.91 -14.63
C THR A 3 11.43 28.28 -14.14
N THR A 4 11.14 28.57 -12.88
CA THR A 4 11.89 29.60 -12.17
C THR A 4 13.29 29.04 -11.97
N GLU A 5 14.20 29.53 -12.79
CA GLU A 5 15.64 29.42 -12.62
C GLU A 5 15.95 29.80 -11.17
N ARG A 6 16.21 28.80 -10.31
CA ARG A 6 16.80 29.06 -9.01
C ARG A 6 18.21 29.55 -9.30
N GLU A 7 18.39 30.85 -9.13
CA GLU A 7 19.69 31.53 -9.14
C GLU A 7 20.72 30.67 -8.38
N ASP A 8 21.85 30.43 -9.05
CA ASP A 8 23.01 29.69 -8.56
C ASP A 8 23.42 30.21 -7.16
N ASP A 9 23.12 29.45 -6.12
CA ASP A 9 23.77 29.57 -4.81
C ASP A 9 25.18 28.96 -4.95
N PRO A 10 26.26 29.77 -5.02
CA PRO A 10 27.58 29.24 -5.29
C PRO A 10 28.06 28.41 -4.10
N VAL A 11 28.56 27.20 -4.38
CA VAL A 11 29.19 26.36 -3.36
C VAL A 11 30.36 27.11 -2.73
N VAL A 12 30.21 27.49 -1.46
CA VAL A 12 31.23 28.21 -0.69
C VAL A 12 32.32 27.25 -0.20
N LYS A 13 31.93 26.03 0.17
CA LYS A 13 32.83 25.04 0.78
C LYS A 13 32.30 23.62 0.62
N GLU A 14 33.18 22.71 0.24
CA GLU A 14 32.92 21.27 0.23
C GLU A 14 33.54 20.64 1.50
N ILE A 15 32.70 19.95 2.28
CA ILE A 15 33.10 19.32 3.55
C ILE A 15 32.93 17.81 3.38
N PRO A 16 34.00 17.01 3.46
CA PRO A 16 33.88 15.56 3.41
C PRO A 16 33.17 15.03 4.65
N VAL A 17 32.31 14.03 4.43
CA VAL A 17 31.56 13.36 5.49
C VAL A 17 32.00 11.90 5.58
N TYR A 18 32.54 11.52 6.74
CA TYR A 18 33.01 10.18 7.03
C TYR A 18 32.05 9.45 7.98
N LEU A 19 32.00 8.12 7.89
CA LEU A 19 31.20 7.28 8.77
C LEU A 19 32.11 6.35 9.57
N SER A 20 32.18 6.54 10.90
CA SER A 20 32.83 5.61 11.81
C SER A 20 31.84 4.61 12.40
N LYS A 21 32.19 3.32 12.38
CA LYS A 21 31.37 2.21 12.92
C LYS A 21 31.95 1.57 14.18
N THR A 22 33.14 1.99 14.61
CA THR A 22 33.89 1.44 15.76
C THR A 22 33.06 1.42 17.05
N LEU A 23 32.32 2.50 17.32
CA LEU A 23 31.50 2.70 18.51
C LEU A 23 29.98 2.55 18.26
N ALA A 24 29.55 2.11 17.07
CA ALA A 24 28.14 2.08 16.69
C ALA A 24 27.24 1.32 17.70
N ASP A 25 27.77 0.23 18.28
CA ASP A 25 27.04 -0.57 19.28
C ASP A 25 27.27 -0.15 20.74
N LYS A 26 28.14 0.83 20.98
CA LYS A 26 28.61 1.24 22.31
C LYS A 26 28.28 2.69 22.66
N LEU A 27 27.91 3.51 21.67
CA LEU A 27 27.69 4.94 21.86
C LEU A 27 26.26 5.22 22.32
N PHE A 28 26.14 5.83 23.50
CA PHE A 28 24.88 6.26 24.09
C PHE A 28 24.87 7.78 24.25
N ILE A 29 23.72 8.41 24.01
CA ILE A 29 23.49 9.80 24.45
C ILE A 29 22.70 9.77 25.74
N ILE A 30 23.27 10.39 26.77
CA ILE A 30 22.64 10.53 28.09
C ILE A 30 22.21 11.98 28.26
N GLN A 31 20.90 12.20 28.39
CA GLN A 31 20.30 13.51 28.61
C GLN A 31 19.90 13.66 30.07
N TYR A 32 20.00 14.89 30.59
CA TYR A 32 19.64 15.22 31.97
C TYR A 32 18.54 16.30 31.97
N PRO A 33 17.27 15.96 31.70
CA PRO A 33 16.21 16.96 31.48
C PRO A 33 15.96 17.90 32.66
N ALA A 34 16.23 17.44 33.88
CA ALA A 34 16.03 18.21 35.11
C ALA A 34 17.17 19.17 35.44
N TYR A 35 18.27 19.18 34.68
CA TYR A 35 19.46 19.98 34.96
C TYR A 35 19.64 21.07 33.89
N VAL A 36 19.93 22.30 34.32
CA VAL A 36 20.18 23.45 33.45
C VAL A 36 21.65 23.42 32.99
N LYS A 37 21.88 23.71 31.70
CA LYS A 37 23.16 23.55 30.97
C LYS A 37 24.38 24.28 31.56
N ASP A 38 24.21 25.21 32.48
CA ASP A 38 25.25 26.20 32.79
C ASP A 38 26.18 25.85 33.96
N ASN A 39 26.00 24.71 34.62
CA ASN A 39 26.97 24.23 35.60
C ASN A 39 26.95 22.69 35.60
N TYR A 40 27.98 22.06 35.03
CA TYR A 40 28.41 20.75 35.51
C TYR A 40 29.42 21.01 36.64
N PRO A 41 29.02 21.20 37.90
CA PRO A 41 30.00 21.25 38.97
C PRO A 41 30.44 19.81 39.20
N ASN A 42 31.63 19.42 38.72
CA ASN A 42 32.42 18.26 39.15
C ASN A 42 31.62 17.18 39.92
N ALA A 43 30.62 16.58 39.25
CA ALA A 43 29.75 15.62 39.93
C ALA A 43 30.60 14.40 40.20
N THR A 44 30.73 14.02 41.48
CA THR A 44 31.57 12.90 41.85
C THR A 44 30.75 11.62 41.71
N PHE A 45 31.01 10.86 40.64
CA PHE A 45 30.36 9.57 40.41
C PHE A 45 30.95 8.54 41.37
N SER A 46 30.14 8.04 42.30
CA SER A 46 30.54 7.02 43.27
C SER A 46 30.51 5.63 42.64
N LYS A 47 29.38 5.26 42.04
CA LYS A 47 29.19 3.96 41.38
C LYS A 47 28.39 4.14 40.10
N THR A 48 28.73 3.38 39.06
CA THR A 48 27.92 3.30 37.85
C THR A 48 27.62 1.85 37.52
N PHE A 49 26.44 1.62 36.95
CA PHE A 49 25.97 0.29 36.59
C PHE A 49 25.28 0.32 35.24
N VAL A 50 25.42 -0.77 34.48
CA VAL A 50 24.81 -0.93 33.16
C VAL A 50 24.12 -2.28 33.02
N LYS A 51 23.02 -2.27 32.27
CA LYS A 51 22.31 -3.42 31.72
C LYS A 51 22.36 -3.31 30.19
N PRO A 52 23.30 -3.98 29.51
CA PRO A 52 23.55 -3.80 28.08
C PRO A 52 22.39 -4.27 27.19
N GLU A 53 21.68 -5.34 27.56
CA GLU A 53 20.59 -5.88 26.74
C GLU A 53 19.36 -4.98 26.82
N ASN A 54 18.96 -4.59 28.05
CA ASN A 54 17.86 -3.65 28.26
C ASN A 54 18.24 -2.19 27.96
N GLN A 55 19.53 -1.90 27.79
CA GLN A 55 20.09 -0.56 27.61
C GLN A 55 19.65 0.39 28.75
N LYS A 56 19.91 -0.03 29.99
CA LYS A 56 19.66 0.78 31.19
C LYS A 56 20.97 1.09 31.89
N ILE A 57 21.09 2.31 32.37
CA ILE A 57 22.22 2.82 33.13
C ILE A 57 21.69 3.33 34.47
N ARG A 58 22.41 3.02 35.54
CA ARG A 58 22.20 3.58 36.88
C ARG A 58 23.48 4.23 37.34
N MET A 59 23.38 5.43 37.89
CA MET A 59 24.52 6.21 38.38
C MET A 59 24.24 6.67 39.81
N GLU A 60 25.23 6.56 40.66
CA GLU A 60 25.21 7.08 42.02
C GLU A 60 26.16 8.28 42.10
N LEU A 61 25.61 9.45 42.37
CA LEU A 61 26.33 10.71 42.51
C LEU A 61 26.51 11.01 43.99
N ALA A 62 27.74 11.29 44.41
CA ALA A 62 28.01 11.74 45.76
C ALA A 62 27.52 13.18 45.98
N MET A 63 26.93 13.42 47.14
CA MET A 63 26.52 14.74 47.62
C MET A 63 27.55 15.26 48.62
N ASP A 64 27.85 16.55 48.56
CA ASP A 64 28.64 17.20 49.59
C ASP A 64 27.76 17.45 50.82
N THR A 65 27.97 16.68 51.87
CA THR A 65 27.26 16.79 53.15
C THR A 65 27.90 17.81 54.10
N SER A 66 29.05 18.38 53.72
CA SER A 66 29.79 19.35 54.54
C SER A 66 29.32 20.79 54.34
N ASP A 67 28.76 21.11 53.18
CA ASP A 67 28.25 22.44 52.86
C ASP A 67 26.90 22.72 53.52
N LYS A 68 26.93 23.49 54.60
CA LYS A 68 25.74 23.88 55.37
C LYS A 68 24.79 24.83 54.63
N LEU A 69 25.22 25.46 53.54
CA LEU A 69 24.38 26.37 52.75
C LEU A 69 23.46 25.62 51.79
N SER A 70 23.90 24.45 51.29
CA SER A 70 23.17 23.64 50.32
C SER A 70 22.59 22.35 50.91
N TYR A 71 23.13 21.86 52.03
CA TYR A 71 22.71 20.61 52.66
C TYR A 71 22.17 20.81 54.09
N ASP A 72 20.91 20.39 54.30
CA ASP A 72 20.30 20.33 55.63
C ASP A 72 20.68 19.01 56.32
N TYR A 73 21.63 19.10 57.25
CA TYR A 73 22.10 17.96 58.03
C TYR A 73 20.98 17.23 58.79
N TYR A 74 20.03 17.96 59.37
CA TYR A 74 18.95 17.35 60.14
C TYR A 74 18.03 16.53 59.23
N MET A 75 17.64 17.10 58.08
CA MET A 75 16.80 16.40 57.11
C MET A 75 17.51 15.20 56.50
N GLY A 76 18.78 15.35 56.12
CA GLY A 76 19.59 14.26 55.57
C GLY A 76 19.76 13.08 56.54
N LYS A 77 19.93 13.37 57.84
CA LYS A 77 19.98 12.34 58.89
C LYS A 77 18.63 11.65 59.10
N GLN A 78 17.53 12.41 59.08
CA GLN A 78 16.19 11.85 59.23
C GLN A 78 15.83 10.93 58.07
N LEU A 79 16.21 11.28 56.84
CA LEU A 79 15.98 10.44 55.66
C LEU A 79 16.78 9.15 55.74
N ALA A 80 18.09 9.23 56.02
CA ALA A 80 18.92 8.03 56.18
C ALA A 80 18.42 7.12 57.31
N LEU A 81 18.05 7.67 58.47
CA LEU A 81 17.52 6.89 59.59
C LEU A 81 16.19 6.21 59.26
N LYS A 82 15.30 6.84 58.49
CA LYS A 82 14.02 6.25 58.09
C LYS A 82 14.20 5.11 57.09
N THR A 83 15.21 5.20 56.24
CA THR A 83 15.52 4.18 55.23
C THR A 83 16.30 3.01 55.82
N ASP A 84 17.31 3.27 56.66
CA ASP A 84 18.23 2.25 57.18
C ASP A 84 17.88 1.77 58.60
N GLY A 85 16.95 2.44 59.30
CA GLY A 85 16.73 2.27 60.75
C GLY A 85 16.17 0.93 61.22
N LYS A 86 15.83 0.00 60.31
CA LYS A 86 15.39 -1.37 60.64
C LYS A 86 15.93 -2.44 59.66
N SER A 87 17.05 -2.18 58.98
CA SER A 87 17.72 -3.20 58.16
C SER A 87 18.17 -4.37 59.05
N THR A 88 17.78 -5.60 58.71
CA THR A 88 18.31 -6.80 59.38
C THR A 88 19.78 -7.02 58.97
N GLU A 89 20.55 -7.83 59.70
CA GLU A 89 22.01 -8.01 59.50
C GLU A 89 22.44 -8.42 58.07
N ASN A 90 21.49 -8.76 57.18
CA ASN A 90 21.72 -9.16 55.79
C ASN A 90 21.23 -8.15 54.74
N ASP A 91 20.63 -7.03 55.13
CA ASP A 91 20.14 -6.01 54.20
C ASP A 91 21.26 -5.01 53.86
N GLU A 92 21.44 -4.71 52.57
CA GLU A 92 22.41 -3.71 52.11
C GLU A 92 22.01 -2.33 52.66
N ILE A 93 22.83 -1.77 53.54
CA ILE A 93 22.66 -0.41 54.07
C ILE A 93 22.64 0.57 52.87
N VAL A 94 21.59 1.39 52.78
CA VAL A 94 21.43 2.31 51.65
C VAL A 94 22.36 3.51 51.81
N PHE A 95 22.52 4.05 53.02
CA PHE A 95 23.42 5.18 53.30
C PHE A 95 24.46 4.84 54.38
N ASP A 96 25.64 4.40 53.95
CA ASP A 96 26.74 3.92 54.81
C ASP A 96 27.15 4.93 55.91
N ASN A 97 27.05 6.24 55.64
CA ASN A 97 27.43 7.30 56.56
C ASN A 97 26.31 7.75 57.53
N GLY A 98 25.13 7.12 57.48
CA GLY A 98 23.96 7.51 58.29
C GLY A 98 23.40 8.89 57.94
N LEU A 99 23.75 9.41 56.76
CA LEU A 99 23.31 10.67 56.17
C LEU A 99 23.02 10.41 54.70
N MET A 100 22.05 11.13 54.13
CA MET A 100 21.77 11.09 52.69
C MET A 100 22.91 11.74 51.90
N ASP A 101 23.95 10.95 51.60
CA ASP A 101 25.20 11.38 50.98
C ASP A 101 25.30 11.04 49.49
N LYS A 102 24.23 10.48 48.91
CA LYS A 102 24.19 10.14 47.48
C LYS A 102 22.83 10.35 46.84
N VAL A 103 22.88 10.60 45.53
CA VAL A 103 21.72 10.63 44.63
C VAL A 103 21.83 9.48 43.64
N VAL A 104 20.73 8.75 43.47
CA VAL A 104 20.64 7.71 42.44
C VAL A 104 19.89 8.25 41.24
N LEU A 105 20.51 8.17 40.06
CA LEU A 105 19.88 8.44 38.79
C LEU A 105 19.72 7.14 38.00
N THR A 106 18.54 6.92 37.42
CA THR A 106 18.28 5.81 36.49
C THR A 106 17.88 6.32 35.12
N SER A 107 18.37 5.63 34.09
CA SER A 107 18.02 5.95 32.72
C SER A 107 16.70 5.31 32.32
N GLU A 108 15.96 6.02 31.48
CA GLU A 108 14.89 5.44 30.68
C GLU A 108 15.16 5.71 29.18
N ARG A 109 14.64 4.83 28.32
CA ARG A 109 14.86 4.94 26.88
C ARG A 109 13.92 5.99 26.30
N THR A 110 14.45 6.97 25.58
CA THR A 110 13.63 8.04 24.99
C THR A 110 12.93 7.61 23.71
N LEU A 111 13.58 6.77 22.90
CA LEU A 111 13.09 6.31 21.59
C LEU A 111 13.29 4.80 21.44
N SER A 112 12.34 4.12 20.80
CA SER A 112 12.45 2.67 20.53
C SER A 112 13.49 2.34 19.47
N ASP A 113 13.67 3.22 18.48
CA ASP A 113 14.66 3.10 17.41
C ASP A 113 15.48 4.39 17.30
N CYS A 114 16.80 4.23 17.23
CA CYS A 114 17.78 5.31 17.07
C CYS A 114 18.57 5.19 15.77
N SER A 115 18.18 4.31 14.85
CA SER A 115 18.85 4.03 13.57
C SER A 115 19.09 5.28 12.71
N ASN A 116 18.20 6.25 12.78
CA ASN A 116 18.27 7.51 12.03
C ASN A 116 19.09 8.61 12.74
N PHE A 117 19.70 8.31 13.90
CA PHE A 117 20.47 9.28 14.66
C PHE A 117 21.94 8.90 14.76
N ALA A 118 22.80 9.91 14.72
CA ALA A 118 24.23 9.77 14.82
C ALA A 118 24.84 10.99 15.50
N VAL A 119 26.06 10.83 16.03
CA VAL A 119 26.87 11.92 16.58
C VAL A 119 27.91 12.31 15.54
N GLY A 120 27.98 13.61 15.22
CA GLY A 120 28.97 14.18 14.32
C GLY A 120 30.06 14.92 15.10
N ILE A 121 31.32 14.58 14.86
CA ILE A 121 32.48 15.37 15.27
C ILE A 121 32.91 16.19 14.06
N PHE A 122 32.91 17.51 14.21
CA PHE A 122 33.41 18.43 13.19
C PHE A 122 34.76 18.98 13.62
N GLN A 123 35.82 18.62 12.89
CA GLN A 123 37.18 19.05 13.18
C GLN A 123 37.97 19.16 11.87
N ASP A 124 38.83 20.16 11.76
CA ASP A 124 39.73 20.36 10.62
C ASP A 124 39.01 20.33 9.25
N ASP A 125 37.80 20.90 9.20
CA ASP A 125 36.92 20.92 8.03
C ASP A 125 36.42 19.57 7.53
N GLU A 126 36.45 18.56 8.39
CA GLU A 126 35.89 17.23 8.15
C GLU A 126 34.75 16.93 9.13
N LEU A 127 33.71 16.23 8.66
CA LEU A 127 32.62 15.75 9.51
C LEU A 127 32.69 14.23 9.66
N HIS A 128 32.97 13.76 10.86
CA HIS A 128 32.99 12.33 11.20
C HIS A 128 31.72 11.94 11.94
N ILE A 129 30.89 11.09 11.34
CA ILE A 129 29.59 10.67 11.87
C ILE A 129 29.71 9.26 12.47
N THR A 130 29.21 9.06 13.68
CA THR A 130 29.15 7.76 14.37
C THR A 130 27.71 7.42 14.75
N PRO A 131 27.14 6.27 14.33
CA PRO A 131 25.79 5.85 14.68
C PRO A 131 25.58 5.69 16.19
N LEU A 132 24.35 5.89 16.63
CA LEU A 132 23.97 5.77 18.04
C LEU A 132 23.32 4.43 18.35
N LYS A 133 23.71 3.81 19.47
CA LYS A 133 23.04 2.62 19.98
C LYS A 133 21.69 2.94 20.59
N SER A 134 21.64 4.00 21.40
CA SER A 134 20.44 4.42 22.11
C SER A 134 20.54 5.85 22.64
N MET A 135 19.38 6.47 22.81
CA MET A 135 19.22 7.72 23.54
C MET A 135 18.50 7.47 24.86
N LEU A 136 19.10 7.96 25.94
CA LEU A 136 18.68 7.74 27.31
C LEU A 136 18.46 9.08 27.99
N HIS A 137 17.38 9.20 28.77
CA HIS A 137 17.21 10.32 29.69
C HIS A 137 17.32 9.85 31.13
N MET A 138 18.04 10.61 31.94
CA MET A 138 18.22 10.30 33.36
C MET A 138 17.05 10.87 34.16
N LYS A 139 16.52 10.03 35.04
CA LYS A 139 15.51 10.39 36.02
C LYS A 139 16.08 10.17 37.42
N LEU A 140 15.69 11.06 38.32
CA LEU A 140 15.98 10.90 39.74
C LEU A 140 15.21 9.70 40.28
N GLN A 141 15.93 8.76 40.91
CA GLN A 141 15.35 7.61 41.58
C GLN A 141 15.32 7.88 43.09
N CYS A 142 14.11 7.86 43.66
CA CYS A 142 13.87 8.14 45.07
C CYS A 142 13.32 6.92 45.82
N ASP A 143 13.83 5.71 45.53
CA ASP A 143 13.37 4.46 46.17
C ASP A 143 13.36 4.52 47.71
N TYR A 144 14.27 5.30 48.30
CA TYR A 144 14.34 5.51 49.75
C TYR A 144 13.05 6.11 50.34
N LEU A 145 12.24 6.82 49.55
CA LEU A 145 10.91 7.30 49.96
C LEU A 145 9.87 6.19 49.95
N ASP A 146 9.93 5.29 48.97
CA ASP A 146 9.03 4.14 48.85
C ASP A 146 9.28 3.13 49.97
N GLU A 147 10.55 2.88 50.33
CA GLU A 147 10.90 2.03 51.47
C GLU A 147 10.38 2.62 52.79
N ASN A 148 10.50 3.94 52.99
CA ASN A 148 9.91 4.61 54.15
C ASN A 148 8.38 4.45 54.21
N ASP A 149 7.68 4.52 53.07
CA ASP A 149 6.23 4.31 53.01
C ASP A 149 5.83 2.84 53.30
N LYS A 150 6.60 1.87 52.80
CA LYS A 150 6.41 0.45 53.16
C LYS A 150 6.62 0.23 54.65
N HIS A 151 7.72 0.75 55.21
CA HIS A 151 8.01 0.65 56.63
C HIS A 151 6.96 1.35 57.51
N ALA A 152 6.38 2.47 57.07
CA ALA A 152 5.28 3.13 57.78
C ALA A 152 4.00 2.26 57.78
N ARG A 153 3.70 1.58 56.67
CA ARG A 153 2.55 0.66 56.56
C ARG A 153 2.74 -0.60 57.39
N ASP A 154 3.93 -1.19 57.36
CA ASP A 154 4.25 -2.40 58.12
C ASP A 154 4.38 -2.10 59.63
N GLY A 155 4.93 -0.94 59.99
CA GLY A 155 4.96 -0.44 61.36
C GLY A 155 3.57 -0.18 61.95
N THR A 156 2.60 0.23 61.12
CA THR A 156 1.21 0.42 61.55
C THR A 156 0.47 -0.91 61.70
N LYS A 157 0.78 -1.92 60.86
CA LYS A 157 0.25 -3.27 60.99
C LYS A 157 0.77 -4.00 62.22
N ASN A 158 2.03 -3.82 62.59
CA ASN A 158 2.64 -4.47 63.77
C ASN A 158 2.23 -3.83 65.11
N THR A 159 1.42 -2.77 65.10
CA THR A 159 0.80 -2.18 66.31
C THR A 159 -0.68 -2.52 66.48
N GLY A 160 -1.25 -3.30 65.56
CA GLY A 160 -2.55 -3.94 65.75
C GLY A 160 -2.33 -5.34 66.33
N GLU A 161 -2.91 -5.58 67.50
CA GLU A 161 -2.99 -6.87 68.19
C GLU A 161 -3.32 -8.02 67.21
N ASP A 162 -2.41 -8.98 67.06
CA ASP A 162 -2.69 -10.37 67.43
C ASP A 162 -1.40 -11.20 67.42
N ASP A 163 -1.19 -11.81 68.58
CA ASP A 163 -0.22 -12.83 68.93
C ASP A 163 -0.73 -14.16 68.38
N ASP A 164 -0.29 -14.53 67.17
CA ASP A 164 -0.42 -15.90 66.65
C ASP A 164 0.92 -16.32 66.06
N GLU A 165 1.81 -16.79 66.95
CA GLU A 165 2.87 -17.73 66.59
C GLU A 165 2.23 -19.04 66.11
N GLU A 166 1.75 -19.09 64.85
CA GLU A 166 1.50 -20.37 64.17
C GLU A 166 2.79 -20.87 63.53
N GLU A 167 3.41 -21.80 64.27
CA GLU A 167 4.32 -22.86 63.85
C GLU A 167 4.32 -23.14 62.33
N ASP A 168 5.48 -22.93 61.73
CA ASP A 168 5.83 -23.15 60.32
C ASP A 168 5.59 -24.62 59.91
N ASN A 169 4.35 -24.93 59.56
CA ASN A 169 3.97 -26.22 59.01
C ASN A 169 4.33 -26.25 57.52
N ALA A 170 5.47 -26.88 57.22
CA ALA A 170 5.96 -27.18 55.89
C ALA A 170 4.85 -27.71 54.96
N THR A 171 4.34 -26.83 54.09
CA THR A 171 3.40 -27.22 53.05
C THR A 171 4.11 -28.09 52.02
N PRO A 172 3.59 -29.29 51.68
CA PRO A 172 4.24 -30.16 50.71
C PRO A 172 4.25 -29.50 49.33
N VAL A 173 5.45 -29.39 48.74
CA VAL A 173 5.71 -28.86 47.41
C VAL A 173 4.86 -29.62 46.39
N LYS A 174 3.68 -29.07 46.04
CA LYS A 174 2.91 -29.52 44.88
C LYS A 174 3.64 -29.02 43.64
N VAL A 175 4.45 -29.91 43.05
CA VAL A 175 5.02 -29.72 41.72
C VAL A 175 3.86 -29.65 40.73
N THR A 176 3.39 -28.44 40.46
CA THR A 176 2.41 -28.18 39.41
C THR A 176 3.17 -28.08 38.10
N PHE A 177 3.16 -29.16 37.33
CA PHE A 177 3.70 -29.15 35.97
C PHE A 177 2.98 -28.06 35.17
N ALA A 178 3.76 -27.18 34.54
CA ALA A 178 3.23 -26.07 33.75
C ALA A 178 2.26 -26.61 32.70
N ARG A 179 0.97 -26.31 32.87
CA ARG A 179 -0.08 -26.67 31.91
C ARG A 179 0.28 -26.02 30.57
N HIS A 180 0.30 -26.80 29.49
CA HIS A 180 0.61 -26.29 28.15
C HIS A 180 -0.43 -25.23 27.74
N LEU A 181 -0.11 -23.96 27.98
CA LEU A 181 -0.93 -22.84 27.57
C LEU A 181 -0.94 -22.76 26.04
N PRO A 182 -2.11 -22.53 25.41
CA PRO A 182 -2.18 -22.31 23.97
C PRO A 182 -1.35 -21.09 23.58
N ASP A 183 -0.67 -21.17 22.44
CA ASP A 183 0.38 -20.21 22.04
C ASP A 183 -0.11 -18.75 21.94
N ASN A 184 -1.40 -18.54 21.69
CA ASN A 184 -2.02 -17.21 21.69
C ASN A 184 -2.04 -16.55 23.09
N LEU A 185 -2.24 -17.34 24.15
CA LEU A 185 -2.21 -16.85 25.53
C LEU A 185 -0.78 -16.62 26.01
N LYS A 186 0.18 -17.45 25.59
CA LYS A 186 1.61 -17.19 25.83
C LYS A 186 2.04 -15.87 25.20
N LYS A 187 1.68 -15.64 23.93
CA LYS A 187 1.94 -14.37 23.23
C LYS A 187 1.27 -13.16 23.90
N LEU A 188 0.07 -13.33 24.44
CA LEU A 188 -0.62 -12.25 25.18
C LEU A 188 0.03 -11.99 26.55
N GLN A 189 0.48 -13.04 27.23
CA GLN A 189 1.21 -12.96 28.49
C GLN A 189 2.59 -12.35 28.29
N GLU A 190 3.29 -12.67 27.21
CA GLU A 190 4.56 -12.06 26.79
C GLU A 190 4.43 -10.57 26.54
N ARG A 191 3.26 -10.11 26.07
CA ARG A 191 2.92 -8.68 25.89
C ARG A 191 2.52 -7.98 27.19
N SER A 192 2.32 -8.71 28.29
CA SER A 192 1.98 -8.11 29.58
C SER A 192 3.16 -7.31 30.15
N PHE A 193 2.84 -6.19 30.80
CA PHE A 193 3.80 -5.37 31.55
C PHE A 193 4.55 -6.19 32.60
N GLN A 194 3.86 -7.11 33.28
CA GLN A 194 4.45 -7.97 34.31
C GLN A 194 5.52 -8.91 33.75
N HIS A 195 5.31 -9.42 32.53
CA HIS A 195 6.27 -10.28 31.87
C HIS A 195 7.52 -9.52 31.44
N HIS A 196 7.34 -8.32 30.85
CA HIS A 196 8.46 -7.44 30.50
C HIS A 196 9.25 -6.98 31.74
N ASN A 197 8.56 -6.68 32.84
CA ASN A 197 9.22 -6.26 34.08
C ASN A 197 10.05 -7.41 34.67
N ARG A 198 9.48 -8.63 34.75
CA ARG A 198 10.21 -9.81 35.23
C ARG A 198 11.44 -10.12 34.36
N LYS A 199 11.29 -10.11 33.03
CA LYS A 199 12.42 -10.32 32.11
C LYS A 199 13.48 -9.22 32.24
N SER A 200 13.08 -7.98 32.53
CA SER A 200 14.04 -6.89 32.79
C SER A 200 14.77 -7.03 34.13
N GLN A 201 14.14 -7.67 35.12
CA GLN A 201 14.75 -7.99 36.42
C GLN A 201 15.71 -9.18 36.34
N GLU A 202 15.51 -10.11 35.40
CA GLU A 202 16.41 -11.26 35.16
C GLU A 202 17.82 -10.81 34.74
N GLU A 203 17.95 -9.72 33.97
CA GLU A 203 19.25 -9.15 33.63
C GLU A 203 19.91 -8.52 34.87
N ARG A 204 21.13 -8.94 35.21
CA ARG A 204 21.88 -8.41 36.35
C ARG A 204 22.53 -7.07 36.01
N TRP A 205 22.64 -6.21 37.01
CA TRP A 205 23.43 -4.98 36.89
C TRP A 205 24.93 -5.32 36.83
N MET A 206 25.62 -4.82 35.81
CA MET A 206 27.07 -4.88 35.73
C MET A 206 27.67 -3.59 36.25
N HIS A 207 28.60 -3.70 37.19
CA HIS A 207 29.31 -2.55 37.71
C HIS A 207 30.29 -2.00 36.68
N THR A 208 30.33 -0.68 36.53
CA THR A 208 31.20 0.04 35.61
C THR A 208 31.92 1.17 36.34
N ASN A 209 33.10 1.52 35.82
CA ASN A 209 33.89 2.63 36.31
C ASN A 209 33.62 3.87 35.47
N TYR A 210 33.34 4.99 36.12
CA TYR A 210 33.21 6.28 35.44
C TYR A 210 34.60 6.86 35.18
N ILE A 211 34.87 7.21 33.92
CA ILE A 211 36.10 7.87 33.49
C ILE A 211 35.76 9.34 33.19
N PRO A 212 36.39 10.31 33.88
CA PRO A 212 36.16 11.73 33.64
C PRO A 212 36.57 12.17 32.24
N VAL A 213 35.94 13.25 31.75
CA VAL A 213 36.17 13.82 30.40
C VAL A 213 37.64 14.22 30.18
N TYR A 214 38.35 14.63 31.23
CA TYR A 214 39.74 15.09 31.16
C TYR A 214 40.77 13.95 31.20
N ASP A 215 40.35 12.69 31.37
CA ASP A 215 41.27 11.56 31.41
C ASP A 215 41.76 11.19 29.99
N MET A 216 43.00 10.70 29.89
CA MET A 216 43.58 10.23 28.63
C MET A 216 42.80 9.07 28.02
N GLN A 217 42.17 8.23 28.86
CA GLN A 217 41.34 7.12 28.38
C GLN A 217 40.09 7.63 27.65
N ALA A 218 39.42 8.66 28.18
CA ALA A 218 38.26 9.27 27.55
C ALA A 218 38.64 9.89 26.19
N GLU A 219 39.78 10.58 26.13
CA GLU A 219 40.30 11.14 24.90
C GLU A 219 40.67 10.05 23.87
N SER A 220 41.31 8.96 24.31
CA SER A 220 41.60 7.82 23.42
C SER A 220 40.33 7.21 22.84
N THR A 221 39.28 7.04 23.64
CA THR A 221 37.98 6.54 23.14
C THR A 221 37.30 7.56 22.23
N ARG A 222 37.48 8.87 22.48
CA ARG A 222 37.02 9.92 21.56
C ARG A 222 37.66 9.80 20.19
N MET A 223 38.95 9.44 20.13
CA MET A 223 39.66 9.22 18.86
C MET A 223 39.08 8.05 18.05
N GLU A 224 38.42 7.07 18.67
CA GLU A 224 37.74 5.97 17.96
C GLU A 224 36.53 6.46 17.13
N MET A 225 35.96 7.63 17.43
CA MET A 225 34.86 8.21 16.65
C MET A 225 35.30 8.78 15.30
N PHE A 226 36.60 8.97 15.09
CA PHE A 226 37.15 9.37 13.79
C PHE A 226 37.27 8.15 12.87
N CYS A 227 37.03 8.35 11.57
CA CYS A 227 37.27 7.30 10.59
C CYS A 227 38.78 7.18 10.32
N PRO A 228 39.39 5.99 10.51
CA PRO A 228 40.84 5.81 10.34
C PRO A 228 41.28 5.80 8.87
N SER A 229 40.36 5.62 7.92
CA SER A 229 40.66 5.49 6.49
C SER A 229 39.69 6.31 5.63
N ALA A 230 40.24 7.25 4.85
CA ALA A 230 39.49 8.04 3.87
C ALA A 230 39.20 7.27 2.55
N ASP A 231 39.82 6.10 2.35
CA ASP A 231 39.84 5.37 1.07
C ASP A 231 38.65 4.42 0.85
N GLU A 232 37.85 4.13 1.87
CA GLU A 232 36.62 3.33 1.72
C GLU A 232 35.43 4.24 1.38
N SER A 233 35.33 4.67 0.13
CA SER A 233 34.10 5.30 -0.36
C SER A 233 32.95 4.30 -0.23
N ILE A 234 31.89 4.68 0.50
CA ILE A 234 30.69 3.86 0.61
C ILE A 234 29.95 3.94 -0.72
N ASN A 235 30.32 3.09 -1.67
CA ASN A 235 29.72 2.96 -3.01
C ASN A 235 28.32 2.32 -2.99
N ASN A 236 27.59 2.45 -1.87
CA ASN A 236 26.27 1.84 -1.68
C ASN A 236 25.13 2.87 -1.75
N LEU A 237 25.45 4.15 -2.00
CA LEU A 237 24.48 5.23 -2.13
C LEU A 237 24.18 5.56 -3.61
N ASP A 238 24.29 4.59 -4.50
CA ASP A 238 24.15 4.76 -5.95
C ASP A 238 22.69 4.65 -6.43
N LEU A 239 21.73 4.92 -5.54
CA LEU A 239 20.31 4.81 -5.89
C LEU A 239 19.87 5.99 -6.75
N ASP A 240 19.18 5.68 -7.85
CA ASP A 240 18.54 6.69 -8.69
C ASP A 240 17.44 7.45 -7.91
N GLN A 241 17.24 8.73 -8.26
CA GLN A 241 16.31 9.64 -7.58
C GLN A 241 14.89 9.07 -7.50
N ILE A 242 14.40 8.44 -8.58
CA ILE A 242 13.04 7.89 -8.64
C ILE A 242 12.95 6.65 -7.76
N ASN A 243 13.98 5.81 -7.78
CA ASN A 243 14.02 4.59 -6.96
C ASN A 243 14.14 4.91 -5.46
N TYR A 244 14.91 5.94 -5.11
CA TYR A 244 15.02 6.42 -3.74
C TYR A 244 13.67 6.94 -3.22
N LEU A 245 12.97 7.76 -4.02
CA LEU A 245 11.65 8.26 -3.67
C LEU A 245 10.63 7.13 -3.50
N ARG A 246 10.68 6.10 -4.35
CA ARG A 246 9.82 4.92 -4.23
C ARG A 246 10.05 4.11 -2.96
N LEU A 247 11.27 4.10 -2.42
CA LEU A 247 11.55 3.46 -1.13
C LEU A 247 11.08 4.29 0.07
N LEU A 248 11.18 5.62 -0.02
CA LEU A 248 10.71 6.52 1.02
C LEU A 248 9.18 6.53 1.15
N VAL A 249 8.47 6.32 0.04
CA VAL A 249 7.00 6.33 -0.02
C VAL A 249 6.49 4.91 -0.25
N PRO A 250 5.87 4.27 0.75
CA PRO A 250 5.26 2.97 0.59
C PRO A 250 4.27 2.99 -0.59
N GLN A 251 4.52 2.18 -1.61
CA GLN A 251 3.59 2.04 -2.72
C GLN A 251 2.31 1.38 -2.18
N LEU A 252 1.17 2.05 -2.34
CA LEU A 252 -0.12 1.44 -2.00
C LEU A 252 -0.31 0.16 -2.84
N PRO A 253 -0.73 -0.95 -2.23
CA PRO A 253 -1.03 -2.17 -2.97
C PRO A 253 -2.03 -1.91 -4.09
N ASP A 254 -1.85 -2.56 -5.26
CA ASP A 254 -2.76 -2.46 -6.40
C ASP A 254 -4.23 -2.76 -6.01
N GLU A 255 -4.44 -3.56 -4.97
CA GLU A 255 -5.76 -3.92 -4.42
C GLU A 255 -6.55 -2.70 -3.91
N CYS A 256 -5.88 -1.64 -3.43
CA CYS A 256 -6.55 -0.43 -2.94
C CYS A 256 -7.26 0.34 -4.08
N TYR A 257 -6.76 0.24 -5.31
CA TYR A 257 -7.39 0.88 -6.48
C TYR A 257 -8.57 0.07 -7.05
N LEU A 258 -8.72 -1.20 -6.66
CA LEU A 258 -9.86 -2.03 -7.08
C LEU A 258 -11.14 -1.74 -6.28
N GLN A 259 -11.03 -1.00 -5.17
CA GLN A 259 -12.15 -0.70 -4.26
C GLN A 259 -12.89 0.62 -4.57
N SER A 260 -12.46 1.40 -5.57
CA SER A 260 -13.25 2.55 -6.06
C SER A 260 -14.44 2.05 -6.88
N THR A 261 -15.57 1.82 -6.21
CA THR A 261 -16.81 1.23 -6.73
C THR A 261 -17.64 2.16 -7.62
N SER A 262 -17.04 3.17 -8.25
CA SER A 262 -17.68 3.98 -9.29
C SER A 262 -16.84 3.90 -10.56
N GLU A 263 -17.42 3.40 -11.66
CA GLU A 263 -16.76 3.37 -12.98
C GLU A 263 -16.29 4.76 -13.45
N ASP A 264 -16.83 5.84 -12.86
CA ASP A 264 -16.57 7.23 -13.26
C ASP A 264 -15.36 7.89 -12.58
N GLN A 265 -14.75 7.27 -11.56
CA GLN A 265 -13.57 7.80 -10.87
C GLN A 265 -12.44 6.76 -10.83
N THR A 266 -11.93 6.38 -11.99
CA THR A 266 -10.68 5.61 -12.05
C THR A 266 -9.50 6.57 -12.13
N ASP A 267 -8.58 6.47 -11.17
CA ASP A 267 -7.37 7.28 -11.14
C ASP A 267 -6.53 7.01 -12.39
N LEU A 268 -6.07 8.09 -13.04
CA LEU A 268 -5.22 8.01 -14.23
C LEU A 268 -3.98 7.13 -13.99
N HIS A 269 -3.42 7.18 -12.78
CA HIS A 269 -2.29 6.34 -12.39
C HIS A 269 -2.60 4.84 -12.51
N HIS A 270 -3.76 4.40 -12.00
CA HIS A 270 -4.20 3.02 -12.14
C HIS A 270 -4.50 2.64 -13.60
N ILE A 271 -5.02 3.58 -14.41
CA ILE A 271 -5.22 3.32 -15.83
C ILE A 271 -3.87 3.04 -16.51
N LEU A 272 -2.82 3.81 -16.16
CA LEU A 272 -1.48 3.68 -16.75
C LEU A 272 -0.73 2.40 -16.33
N THR A 273 -1.17 1.68 -15.29
CA THR A 273 -0.58 0.37 -14.93
C THR A 273 -1.16 -0.80 -15.74
N LEU A 274 -2.26 -0.61 -16.47
CA LEU A 274 -2.94 -1.69 -17.21
C LEU A 274 -2.25 -2.00 -18.55
N PRO A 275 -2.55 -3.13 -19.22
CA PRO A 275 -2.10 -3.38 -20.58
C PRO A 275 -2.59 -2.29 -21.56
N LEU A 276 -1.76 -1.92 -22.54
CA LEU A 276 -2.00 -0.77 -23.45
C LEU A 276 -3.42 -0.73 -24.05
N LEU A 277 -3.95 -1.86 -24.50
CA LEU A 277 -5.31 -1.93 -25.06
C LEU A 277 -6.38 -1.52 -24.04
N ASP A 278 -6.23 -1.94 -22.78
CA ASP A 278 -7.17 -1.60 -21.71
C ASP A 278 -7.00 -0.16 -21.24
N GLN A 279 -5.77 0.39 -21.28
CA GLN A 279 -5.53 1.83 -21.06
C GLN A 279 -6.32 2.65 -22.08
N ILE A 280 -6.10 2.38 -23.37
CA ILE A 280 -6.76 3.10 -24.47
C ILE A 280 -8.28 2.90 -24.38
N ARG A 281 -8.76 1.70 -24.08
CA ARG A 281 -10.20 1.43 -23.91
C ARG A 281 -10.81 2.26 -22.79
N LYS A 282 -10.20 2.31 -21.60
CA LYS A 282 -10.69 3.08 -20.45
C LYS A 282 -10.66 4.59 -20.74
N ILE A 283 -9.55 5.11 -21.26
CA ILE A 283 -9.41 6.53 -21.63
C ILE A 283 -10.47 6.92 -22.67
N MET A 284 -10.65 6.12 -23.73
CA MET A 284 -11.66 6.41 -24.74
C MET A 284 -13.09 6.33 -24.19
N LYS A 285 -13.38 5.43 -23.25
CA LYS A 285 -14.70 5.35 -22.59
C LYS A 285 -14.98 6.62 -21.78
N GLN A 286 -13.98 7.20 -21.12
CA GLN A 286 -14.14 8.44 -20.32
C GLN A 286 -14.19 9.71 -21.20
N VAL A 287 -13.22 9.88 -22.10
CA VAL A 287 -13.05 11.13 -22.88
C VAL A 287 -14.05 11.21 -24.05
N ARG A 288 -14.50 10.07 -24.59
CA ARG A 288 -15.43 9.92 -25.74
C ARG A 288 -14.88 10.39 -27.10
N ILE A 289 -14.25 11.57 -27.16
CA ILE A 289 -13.69 12.18 -28.38
C ILE A 289 -12.33 12.79 -28.05
N ILE A 290 -11.28 12.41 -28.78
CA ILE A 290 -9.93 12.92 -28.56
C ILE A 290 -9.14 13.03 -29.87
N SER A 291 -8.20 13.97 -29.94
CA SER A 291 -7.20 13.99 -31.01
C SER A 291 -6.10 12.97 -30.74
N PHE A 292 -5.46 12.44 -31.79
CA PHE A 292 -4.38 11.47 -31.60
C PHE A 292 -3.19 12.05 -30.81
N ALA A 293 -2.85 13.32 -31.04
CA ALA A 293 -1.76 14.00 -30.32
C ALA A 293 -2.05 14.07 -28.81
N LYS A 294 -3.25 14.52 -28.43
CA LYS A 294 -3.68 14.56 -27.01
C LYS A 294 -3.71 13.17 -26.38
N LEU A 295 -4.10 12.14 -27.13
CA LEU A 295 -4.07 10.75 -26.62
C LEU A 295 -2.64 10.30 -26.32
N CYS A 296 -1.68 10.61 -27.21
CA CYS A 296 -0.27 10.33 -27.00
C CYS A 296 0.33 11.14 -25.84
N GLU A 297 -0.19 12.32 -25.50
CA GLU A 297 0.24 13.08 -24.32
C GLU A 297 -0.22 12.46 -23.00
N ILE A 298 -1.40 11.81 -23.01
CA ILE A 298 -1.96 11.12 -21.83
C ILE A 298 -1.26 9.76 -21.61
N LEU A 299 -0.93 9.06 -22.71
CA LEU A 299 -0.19 7.81 -22.66
C LEU A 299 1.29 8.09 -22.42
N SER A 300 1.98 7.25 -21.65
CA SER A 300 3.41 7.41 -21.39
C SER A 300 4.24 7.47 -22.69
N PRO A 301 5.30 8.29 -22.75
CA PRO A 301 6.08 8.56 -23.96
C PRO A 301 6.87 7.35 -24.49
N GLU A 302 6.89 6.23 -23.76
CA GLU A 302 7.61 5.01 -24.13
C GLU A 302 6.93 4.20 -25.24
N GLN A 303 5.67 4.52 -25.58
CA GLN A 303 4.85 3.71 -26.49
C GLN A 303 4.94 4.16 -27.95
N ASP A 304 5.16 3.21 -28.87
CA ASP A 304 5.20 3.47 -30.30
C ASP A 304 3.83 3.91 -30.87
N ALA A 305 3.82 4.99 -31.63
CA ALA A 305 2.61 5.54 -32.26
C ALA A 305 1.85 4.52 -33.13
N ILE A 306 2.57 3.62 -33.81
CA ILE A 306 1.98 2.57 -34.67
C ILE A 306 1.17 1.58 -33.82
N THR A 307 1.70 1.19 -32.67
CA THR A 307 1.07 0.25 -31.74
C THR A 307 -0.18 0.87 -31.12
N ILE A 308 -0.10 2.15 -30.71
CA ILE A 308 -1.25 2.91 -30.21
C ILE A 308 -2.36 2.93 -31.28
N LEU A 309 -2.03 3.26 -32.53
CA LEU A 309 -3.00 3.33 -33.63
C LEU A 309 -3.64 1.97 -33.95
N LYS A 310 -2.89 0.87 -33.82
CA LYS A 310 -3.41 -0.49 -34.02
C LYS A 310 -4.48 -0.83 -32.98
N TYR A 311 -4.27 -0.50 -31.71
CA TYR A 311 -5.24 -0.77 -30.65
C TYR A 311 -6.39 0.23 -30.66
N LEU A 312 -6.11 1.51 -30.96
CA LEU A 312 -7.11 2.57 -31.04
C LEU A 312 -8.20 2.25 -32.07
N GLN A 313 -7.82 1.71 -33.24
CA GLN A 313 -8.78 1.27 -34.28
C GLN A 313 -9.73 0.16 -33.84
N GLN A 314 -9.42 -0.57 -32.76
CA GLN A 314 -10.31 -1.63 -32.22
C GLN A 314 -11.38 -1.06 -31.29
N VAL A 315 -11.12 0.11 -30.68
CA VAL A 315 -11.97 0.70 -29.64
C VAL A 315 -12.60 2.03 -30.07
N ALA A 316 -12.14 2.62 -31.17
CA ALA A 316 -12.58 3.92 -31.65
C ALA A 316 -12.62 3.99 -33.20
N MET A 317 -13.42 4.91 -33.71
CA MET A 317 -13.56 5.23 -35.13
C MET A 317 -13.06 6.65 -35.42
N LEU A 318 -12.52 6.87 -36.61
CA LEU A 318 -12.07 8.18 -37.04
C LEU A 318 -13.23 8.98 -37.66
N VAL A 319 -13.46 10.21 -37.16
CA VAL A 319 -14.44 11.16 -37.71
C VAL A 319 -13.83 12.56 -37.70
N GLN A 320 -13.79 13.23 -38.86
CA GLN A 320 -13.24 14.59 -38.99
C GLN A 320 -11.80 14.77 -38.45
N GLY A 321 -10.98 13.71 -38.51
CA GLY A 321 -9.61 13.71 -38.01
C GLY A 321 -9.45 13.44 -36.50
N ASN A 322 -10.56 13.23 -35.78
CA ASN A 322 -10.56 12.90 -34.35
C ASN A 322 -11.06 11.47 -34.12
N TRP A 323 -10.61 10.86 -33.02
CA TRP A 323 -10.99 9.51 -32.63
C TRP A 323 -12.18 9.56 -31.69
N ILE A 324 -13.21 8.78 -32.01
CA ILE A 324 -14.47 8.71 -31.27
C ILE A 324 -14.68 7.27 -30.81
N VAL A 325 -14.95 7.08 -29.52
CA VAL A 325 -15.14 5.75 -28.94
C VAL A 325 -16.29 4.99 -29.60
N ASN A 326 -16.12 3.67 -29.79
CA ASN A 326 -17.13 2.80 -30.38
C ASN A 326 -18.43 2.78 -29.57
N SER A 327 -19.57 2.71 -30.26
CA SER A 327 -20.90 2.71 -29.64
C SER A 327 -21.14 1.52 -28.72
N GLU A 328 -20.56 0.37 -29.05
CA GLU A 328 -20.65 -0.86 -28.25
C GLU A 328 -19.93 -0.76 -26.89
N LEU A 329 -18.97 0.17 -26.74
CA LEU A 329 -18.28 0.41 -25.47
C LEU A 329 -19.04 1.39 -24.55
N ILE A 330 -19.95 2.20 -25.12
CA ILE A 330 -20.82 3.09 -24.35
C ILE A 330 -22.08 2.34 -23.92
N TYR A 331 -22.70 1.62 -24.85
CA TYR A 331 -23.94 0.88 -24.63
C TYR A 331 -23.66 -0.63 -24.81
N PRO A 332 -23.17 -1.31 -23.76
CA PRO A 332 -22.85 -2.73 -23.84
C PRO A 332 -24.10 -3.58 -24.06
N LYS A 333 -23.95 -4.67 -24.82
CA LYS A 333 -25.00 -5.66 -25.06
C LYS A 333 -25.03 -6.65 -23.89
N ASP A 334 -25.73 -6.31 -22.81
CA ASP A 334 -25.88 -7.23 -21.67
C ASP A 334 -26.91 -8.32 -21.98
N SER A 335 -26.43 -9.56 -22.09
CA SER A 335 -27.20 -10.76 -22.50
C SER A 335 -28.37 -11.17 -21.57
N LEU A 336 -28.63 -10.43 -20.47
CA LEU A 336 -29.54 -10.83 -19.40
C LEU A 336 -30.68 -9.83 -19.12
N SER A 337 -30.80 -8.73 -19.88
CA SER A 337 -31.74 -7.64 -19.60
C SER A 337 -32.73 -7.36 -20.75
N PRO A 338 -34.01 -7.03 -20.47
CA PRO A 338 -34.95 -6.53 -21.49
C PRO A 338 -34.52 -5.19 -22.13
N GLN A 339 -33.46 -4.55 -21.61
CA GLN A 339 -32.81 -3.36 -22.18
C GLN A 339 -31.88 -3.65 -23.37
N ASN A 340 -31.75 -4.91 -23.80
CA ASN A 340 -30.88 -5.24 -24.93
C ASN A 340 -31.35 -4.55 -26.23
N SER A 341 -32.66 -4.48 -26.46
CA SER A 341 -33.22 -3.78 -27.62
C SER A 341 -32.90 -2.28 -27.61
N THR A 342 -33.02 -1.60 -26.46
CA THR A 342 -32.73 -0.17 -26.33
C THR A 342 -31.25 0.14 -26.54
N SER A 343 -30.34 -0.69 -26.02
CA SER A 343 -28.89 -0.54 -26.26
C SER A 343 -28.51 -0.63 -27.75
N GLU A 344 -29.13 -1.54 -28.50
CA GLU A 344 -28.90 -1.67 -29.93
C GLU A 344 -29.46 -0.47 -30.71
N PHE A 345 -30.64 0.04 -30.35
CA PHE A 345 -31.19 1.23 -30.97
C PHE A 345 -30.33 2.46 -30.69
N MET A 346 -29.83 2.62 -29.46
CA MET A 346 -28.89 3.69 -29.09
C MET A 346 -27.59 3.60 -29.87
N CYS A 347 -27.01 2.40 -30.01
CA CYS A 347 -25.82 2.20 -30.83
C CYS A 347 -26.05 2.61 -32.29
N ARG A 348 -27.16 2.15 -32.89
CA ARG A 348 -27.50 2.46 -34.29
C ARG A 348 -27.74 3.95 -34.50
N ALA A 349 -28.44 4.60 -33.57
CA ALA A 349 -28.69 6.03 -33.63
C ALA A 349 -27.40 6.85 -33.51
N ARG A 350 -26.54 6.50 -32.55
CA ARG A 350 -25.22 7.14 -32.40
C ARG A 350 -24.36 6.94 -33.64
N ASP A 351 -24.31 5.73 -34.17
CA ASP A 351 -23.56 5.40 -35.38
C ASP A 351 -24.06 6.16 -36.62
N TYR A 352 -25.38 6.34 -36.75
CA TYR A 352 -25.96 7.15 -37.82
C TYR A 352 -25.60 8.63 -37.69
N ILE A 353 -25.65 9.19 -36.47
CA ILE A 353 -25.22 10.57 -36.21
C ILE A 353 -23.73 10.76 -36.54
N LEU A 354 -22.87 9.82 -36.12
CA LEU A 354 -21.45 9.85 -36.43
C LEU A 354 -21.19 9.74 -37.93
N LEU A 355 -21.93 8.89 -38.64
CA LEU A 355 -21.87 8.78 -40.09
C LEU A 355 -22.21 10.12 -40.76
N LEU A 356 -23.24 10.83 -40.30
CA LEU A 356 -23.57 12.15 -40.85
C LEU A 356 -22.45 13.17 -40.61
N TYR A 357 -21.74 13.09 -39.49
CA TYR A 357 -20.56 13.93 -39.25
C TYR A 357 -19.38 13.64 -40.18
N THR A 358 -19.33 12.47 -40.84
CA THR A 358 -18.33 12.23 -41.90
C THR A 358 -18.56 13.07 -43.15
N GLU A 359 -19.81 13.50 -43.39
CA GLU A 359 -20.21 14.27 -44.58
C GLU A 359 -20.44 15.75 -44.29
N HIS A 360 -20.89 16.05 -43.08
CA HIS A 360 -21.35 17.37 -42.69
C HIS A 360 -20.65 17.83 -41.42
N GLN A 361 -20.22 19.09 -41.41
CA GLN A 361 -19.64 19.69 -40.21
C GLN A 361 -20.69 20.01 -39.14
N TYR A 362 -21.90 20.32 -39.57
CA TYR A 362 -23.00 20.75 -38.72
C TYR A 362 -24.22 19.89 -38.96
N LEU A 363 -24.86 19.46 -37.88
CA LEU A 363 -26.08 18.65 -37.93
C LEU A 363 -27.27 19.37 -37.29
N ASN A 364 -28.44 19.22 -37.92
CA ASN A 364 -29.69 19.72 -37.36
C ASN A 364 -30.44 18.60 -36.66
N ARG A 365 -30.78 18.79 -35.38
CA ARG A 365 -31.52 17.80 -34.60
C ARG A 365 -32.86 17.44 -35.23
N LYS A 366 -33.56 18.41 -35.84
CA LYS A 366 -34.89 18.19 -36.43
C LYS A 366 -34.87 17.20 -37.59
N THR A 367 -33.85 17.27 -38.45
CA THR A 367 -33.73 16.37 -39.61
C THR A 367 -33.35 14.95 -39.19
N ILE A 368 -32.63 14.81 -38.09
CA ILE A 368 -32.22 13.51 -37.55
C ILE A 368 -33.36 12.83 -36.81
N SER A 369 -34.14 13.59 -36.03
CA SER A 369 -35.29 13.07 -35.29
C SER A 369 -36.41 12.52 -36.20
N SER A 370 -36.51 12.97 -37.46
CA SER A 370 -37.46 12.40 -38.42
C SER A 370 -37.03 11.06 -39.00
N VAL A 371 -35.73 10.74 -38.95
CA VAL A 371 -35.16 9.51 -39.53
C VAL A 371 -34.95 8.45 -38.46
N ILE A 372 -34.45 8.85 -37.29
CA ILE A 372 -34.22 7.94 -36.16
C ILE A 372 -35.52 7.80 -35.36
N LYS A 373 -36.01 6.56 -35.21
CA LYS A 373 -37.18 6.22 -34.40
C LYS A 373 -36.84 6.16 -32.89
N LEU A 374 -36.24 7.21 -32.35
CA LEU A 374 -35.90 7.33 -30.91
C LEU A 374 -36.56 8.56 -30.27
N PRO A 375 -36.85 8.52 -28.95
CA PRO A 375 -37.28 9.68 -28.19
C PRO A 375 -36.33 10.86 -28.31
N SER A 376 -36.90 12.06 -28.15
CA SER A 376 -36.17 13.31 -28.34
C SER A 376 -35.05 13.48 -27.31
N GLU A 377 -35.26 12.93 -26.12
CA GLU A 377 -34.38 12.96 -24.94
C GLU A 377 -33.12 12.12 -25.17
N GLU A 378 -33.27 10.93 -25.76
CA GLU A 378 -32.15 10.03 -26.07
C GLU A 378 -31.23 10.61 -27.15
N ILE A 379 -31.82 11.22 -28.19
CA ILE A 379 -31.06 11.92 -29.23
C ILE A 379 -30.29 13.09 -28.62
N ASN A 380 -30.90 13.84 -27.69
CA ASN A 380 -30.23 14.92 -26.97
C ASN A 380 -29.05 14.42 -26.14
N GLN A 381 -29.19 13.28 -25.47
CA GLN A 381 -28.12 12.68 -24.69
C GLN A 381 -26.91 12.38 -25.59
N ILE A 382 -27.12 11.76 -26.75
CA ILE A 382 -26.05 11.47 -27.70
C ILE A 382 -25.36 12.76 -28.18
N PHE A 383 -26.13 13.82 -28.47
CA PHE A 383 -25.56 15.12 -28.85
C PHE A 383 -24.80 15.79 -27.71
N ALA A 384 -25.31 15.75 -26.48
CA ALA A 384 -24.63 16.32 -25.31
C ALA A 384 -23.29 15.64 -25.04
N GLU A 385 -23.17 14.34 -25.32
CA GLU A 385 -21.92 13.60 -25.22
C GLU A 385 -20.92 14.01 -26.32
N LEU A 386 -21.37 14.10 -27.58
CA LEU A 386 -20.48 14.22 -28.74
C LEU A 386 -20.23 15.66 -29.23
N ALA A 387 -21.16 16.58 -28.99
CA ALA A 387 -21.24 17.83 -29.74
C ALA A 387 -21.58 19.03 -28.85
N THR A 388 -21.32 20.22 -29.39
CA THR A 388 -21.75 21.51 -28.85
C THR A 388 -22.70 22.19 -29.84
N TYR A 389 -23.70 22.89 -29.33
CA TYR A 389 -24.67 23.61 -30.14
C TYR A 389 -24.15 25.02 -30.49
N GLU A 390 -24.08 25.35 -31.79
CA GLU A 390 -23.77 26.68 -32.29
C GLU A 390 -25.06 27.34 -32.81
N SER A 391 -25.38 28.52 -32.27
CA SER A 391 -26.57 29.28 -32.69
C SER A 391 -26.53 29.54 -34.20
N TRP A 392 -27.66 29.31 -34.88
CA TRP A 392 -27.87 29.47 -36.33
C TRP A 392 -27.23 28.42 -37.27
N LYS A 393 -26.33 27.55 -36.80
CA LYS A 393 -25.71 26.50 -37.66
C LYS A 393 -26.15 25.08 -37.29
N GLY A 394 -26.27 24.77 -36.00
CA GLY A 394 -26.63 23.44 -35.51
C GLY A 394 -25.56 22.84 -34.59
N TRP A 395 -25.54 21.52 -34.49
CA TRP A 395 -24.62 20.78 -33.63
C TRP A 395 -23.31 20.48 -34.36
N LYS A 396 -22.18 20.76 -33.70
CA LYS A 396 -20.82 20.50 -34.18
C LYS A 396 -20.09 19.64 -33.16
N LEU A 397 -19.21 18.73 -33.61
CA LEU A 397 -18.36 17.94 -32.70
C LEU A 397 -17.56 18.84 -31.75
N LYS A 398 -17.36 18.36 -30.51
CA LYS A 398 -16.64 19.09 -29.46
C LYS A 398 -15.18 19.40 -29.83
N GLU A 399 -14.51 18.46 -30.48
CA GLU A 399 -13.14 18.66 -30.97
C GLU A 399 -13.14 19.25 -32.39
N PRO A 400 -12.26 20.22 -32.69
CA PRO A 400 -12.15 20.82 -34.02
C PRO A 400 -11.56 19.83 -35.03
N LEU A 401 -11.77 20.09 -36.32
CA LEU A 401 -11.21 19.28 -37.40
C LEU A 401 -9.68 19.21 -37.30
N ASN A 402 -9.13 17.99 -37.35
CA ASN A 402 -7.70 17.74 -37.27
C ASN A 402 -7.16 17.25 -38.62
N TRP A 403 -6.73 18.19 -39.46
CA TRP A 403 -6.16 17.88 -40.78
C TRP A 403 -4.74 17.29 -40.69
N ASP A 404 -4.01 17.55 -39.62
CA ASP A 404 -2.63 17.09 -39.46
C ASP A 404 -2.57 15.58 -39.28
N PHE A 405 -3.51 15.02 -38.52
CA PHE A 405 -3.67 13.58 -38.42
C PHE A 405 -3.97 12.94 -39.78
N CYS A 406 -4.92 13.52 -40.53
CA CYS A 406 -5.34 12.99 -41.83
C CYS A 406 -4.19 12.98 -42.85
N LYS A 407 -3.33 14.01 -42.83
CA LYS A 407 -2.16 14.09 -43.71
C LYS A 407 -1.08 13.08 -43.33
N ARG A 408 -0.83 12.93 -42.02
CA ARG A 408 0.26 12.09 -41.51
C ARG A 408 -0.03 10.59 -41.60
N TYR A 409 -1.30 10.19 -41.52
CA TYR A 409 -1.73 8.80 -41.50
C TYR A 409 -2.79 8.49 -42.58
N SER A 410 -2.53 8.88 -43.83
CA SER A 410 -3.46 8.73 -44.96
C SER A 410 -3.99 7.31 -45.15
N GLU A 411 -3.12 6.29 -45.03
CA GLU A 411 -3.54 4.88 -45.16
C GLU A 411 -4.59 4.48 -44.12
N ILE A 412 -4.49 5.00 -42.89
CA ILE A 412 -5.48 4.73 -41.84
C ILE A 412 -6.80 5.42 -42.17
N VAL A 413 -6.74 6.65 -42.69
CA VAL A 413 -7.92 7.40 -43.13
C VAL A 413 -8.65 6.62 -44.23
N GLU A 414 -7.94 6.10 -45.22
CA GLU A 414 -8.54 5.29 -46.30
C GLU A 414 -9.22 4.02 -45.76
N ARG A 415 -8.57 3.29 -44.84
CA ARG A 415 -9.18 2.11 -44.19
C ARG A 415 -10.43 2.48 -43.40
N GLN A 416 -10.40 3.60 -42.66
CA GLN A 416 -11.55 4.09 -41.90
C GLN A 416 -12.68 4.54 -42.82
N GLN A 417 -12.37 5.10 -43.99
CA GLN A 417 -13.37 5.43 -45.01
C GLN A 417 -14.08 4.18 -45.53
N MET A 418 -13.33 3.13 -45.89
CA MET A 418 -13.92 1.84 -46.30
C MET A 418 -14.81 1.24 -45.20
N PHE A 419 -14.37 1.37 -43.94
CA PHE A 419 -15.16 0.94 -42.78
C PHE A 419 -16.48 1.72 -42.68
N TRP A 420 -16.46 3.05 -42.84
CA TRP A 420 -17.66 3.87 -42.84
C TRP A 420 -18.59 3.59 -44.02
N ASP A 421 -18.05 3.27 -45.20
CA ASP A 421 -18.83 2.90 -46.38
C ASP A 421 -19.57 1.56 -46.17
N ALA A 422 -18.89 0.57 -45.58
CA ALA A 422 -19.51 -0.69 -45.18
C ALA A 422 -20.60 -0.47 -44.12
N LYS A 423 -20.31 0.36 -43.11
CA LYS A 423 -21.26 0.70 -42.03
C LYS A 423 -22.47 1.46 -42.55
N ARG A 424 -22.29 2.35 -43.53
CA ARG A 424 -23.37 3.05 -44.23
C ARG A 424 -24.28 2.09 -44.98
N LYS A 425 -23.72 1.13 -45.71
CA LYS A 425 -24.51 0.10 -46.40
C LYS A 425 -25.34 -0.71 -45.40
N HIS A 426 -24.72 -1.14 -44.31
CA HIS A 426 -25.39 -1.89 -43.26
C HIS A 426 -26.55 -1.11 -42.60
N LEU A 427 -26.31 0.16 -42.26
CA LEU A 427 -27.36 1.03 -41.67
C LEU A 427 -28.53 1.24 -42.63
N ARG A 428 -28.29 1.40 -43.94
CA ARG A 428 -29.35 1.51 -44.95
C ARG A 428 -30.20 0.26 -45.04
N GLU A 429 -29.58 -0.92 -45.15
CA GLU A 429 -30.29 -2.20 -45.22
C GLU A 429 -31.20 -2.42 -44.00
N ILE A 430 -30.71 -2.09 -42.80
CA ILE A 430 -31.49 -2.19 -41.56
C ILE A 430 -32.65 -1.19 -41.54
N MET A 431 -32.41 0.06 -41.96
CA MET A 431 -33.45 1.09 -42.00
C MET A 431 -34.55 0.75 -43.02
N GLU A 432 -34.19 0.19 -44.17
CA GLU A 432 -35.14 -0.28 -45.19
C GLU A 432 -35.96 -1.48 -44.68
N ALA A 433 -35.33 -2.44 -44.02
CA ALA A 433 -36.02 -3.59 -43.42
C ALA A 433 -37.03 -3.19 -42.33
N GLN A 434 -36.75 -2.14 -41.56
CA GLN A 434 -37.65 -1.59 -40.54
C GLN A 434 -38.83 -0.79 -41.10
N ASN A 435 -38.80 -0.41 -42.38
CA ASN A 435 -39.83 0.37 -43.04
C ASN A 435 -40.78 -0.48 -43.91
N GLN A 436 -40.54 -1.79 -44.04
CA GLN A 436 -41.49 -2.69 -44.70
C GLN A 436 -42.62 -3.11 -43.74
N PRO A 437 -43.90 -3.03 -44.15
CA PRO A 437 -45.02 -3.54 -43.34
C PRO A 437 -44.93 -5.07 -43.24
N PRO A 438 -45.32 -5.69 -42.10
CA PRO A 438 -45.24 -7.13 -41.94
C PRO A 438 -46.14 -7.81 -42.99
N GLN A 439 -45.55 -8.64 -43.85
CA GLN A 439 -46.30 -9.50 -44.75
C GLN A 439 -47.24 -10.39 -43.92
N ARG A 440 -48.56 -10.24 -44.12
CA ARG A 440 -49.58 -11.12 -43.58
C ARG A 440 -49.29 -12.56 -44.02
N GLN A 441 -48.67 -13.36 -43.16
CA GLN A 441 -48.65 -14.81 -43.33
C GLN A 441 -50.09 -15.34 -43.18
N ARG A 442 -50.65 -15.77 -44.32
CA ARG A 442 -51.94 -16.45 -44.42
C ARG A 442 -51.85 -17.75 -43.61
N ARG A 443 -52.48 -17.81 -42.44
CA ARG A 443 -52.61 -19.03 -41.63
C ARG A 443 -53.28 -20.13 -42.48
N LYS A 444 -52.51 -21.10 -42.95
CA LYS A 444 -53.06 -22.39 -43.39
C LYS A 444 -53.34 -23.22 -42.13
N SER A 445 -54.61 -23.46 -41.86
CA SER A 445 -55.06 -24.39 -40.83
C SER A 445 -54.64 -25.82 -41.21
N ASN A 446 -53.79 -26.46 -40.40
CA ASN A 446 -53.62 -27.90 -40.43
C ASN A 446 -54.84 -28.53 -39.75
N ARG A 447 -55.73 -29.12 -40.54
CA ARG A 447 -56.76 -30.05 -40.07
C ARG A 447 -56.19 -31.45 -40.26
N GLU A 448 -55.86 -32.09 -39.15
CA GLU A 448 -55.58 -33.53 -39.10
C GLU A 448 -56.85 -34.29 -39.52
N SER A 449 -56.72 -35.19 -40.48
CA SER A 449 -57.72 -36.22 -40.77
C SER A 449 -57.00 -37.53 -41.07
N LEU A 450 -57.51 -38.55 -40.41
CA LEU A 450 -57.00 -39.90 -40.27
C LEU A 450 -57.06 -40.70 -41.57
N GLY A 451 -56.07 -41.57 -41.76
CA GLY A 451 -56.20 -42.95 -42.25
C GLY A 451 -56.76 -43.20 -43.64
N SER A 452 -55.90 -43.70 -44.54
CA SER A 452 -56.14 -44.99 -45.18
C SER A 452 -54.86 -45.47 -45.85
N GLU A 453 -54.47 -46.68 -45.47
CA GLU A 453 -53.51 -47.53 -46.16
C GLU A 453 -53.98 -47.76 -47.61
N ASN A 454 -53.06 -47.72 -48.58
CA ASN A 454 -52.89 -48.84 -49.50
C ASN A 454 -51.62 -48.71 -50.36
N GLU A 455 -50.96 -49.86 -50.47
CA GLU A 455 -50.17 -50.39 -51.58
C GLU A 455 -48.81 -49.80 -51.95
N GLU A 456 -47.81 -50.63 -51.60
CA GLU A 456 -46.54 -50.88 -52.25
C GLU A 456 -46.56 -50.75 -53.79
N ARG A 457 -45.47 -50.19 -54.35
CA ARG A 457 -44.65 -50.83 -55.41
C ARG A 457 -43.45 -49.96 -55.79
N ASN A 458 -42.28 -50.44 -55.38
CA ASN A 458 -41.16 -50.83 -56.22
C ASN A 458 -40.67 -49.95 -57.39
N VAL A 459 -39.35 -49.67 -57.30
CA VAL A 459 -38.32 -49.77 -58.36
C VAL A 459 -38.13 -48.55 -59.29
N GLY A 460 -37.10 -47.76 -58.99
CA GLY A 460 -35.76 -48.00 -59.57
C GLY A 460 -35.28 -47.13 -60.75
N ARG A 461 -33.93 -47.11 -60.86
CA ARG A 461 -33.03 -46.60 -61.92
C ARG A 461 -32.63 -45.12 -61.81
N GLY A 462 -31.34 -44.75 -61.92
CA GLY A 462 -30.13 -45.47 -62.34
C GLY A 462 -28.86 -44.71 -61.91
N ARG A 463 -27.74 -45.44 -61.71
CA ARG A 463 -26.57 -45.57 -62.62
C ARG A 463 -25.70 -44.30 -62.66
N LYS A 464 -24.37 -44.29 -62.59
CA LYS A 464 -23.24 -45.25 -62.71
C LYS A 464 -22.03 -44.47 -62.12
N SER A 465 -21.00 -45.06 -61.55
CA SER A 465 -19.90 -45.68 -62.31
C SER A 465 -18.93 -46.39 -61.38
N VAL A 466 -18.46 -47.51 -61.89
CA VAL A 466 -17.49 -48.48 -61.36
C VAL A 466 -16.07 -47.96 -61.57
N LYS A 467 -15.16 -48.24 -60.63
CA LYS A 467 -13.83 -48.78 -60.95
C LYS A 467 -13.24 -49.56 -59.76
N GLU A 468 -13.10 -50.86 -60.01
CA GLU A 468 -12.19 -51.88 -59.46
C GLU A 468 -10.81 -51.33 -59.02
N SER A 469 -10.03 -51.90 -58.09
CA SER A 469 -9.88 -53.30 -57.65
C SER A 469 -8.98 -53.42 -56.40
N SER A 470 -9.03 -54.61 -55.78
CA SER A 470 -7.95 -55.35 -55.07
C SER A 470 -7.70 -55.13 -53.57
N VAL A 471 -8.16 -56.15 -52.82
CA VAL A 471 -7.83 -56.67 -51.46
C VAL A 471 -6.36 -57.25 -51.52
N PRO A 472 -5.59 -57.58 -50.45
CA PRO A 472 -6.12 -58.17 -49.22
C PRO A 472 -5.42 -57.98 -47.84
N ASP A 473 -6.20 -58.37 -46.82
CA ASP A 473 -5.88 -59.01 -45.54
C ASP A 473 -4.83 -58.38 -44.60
N ASN A 474 -5.21 -58.10 -43.34
CA ASN A 474 -5.15 -59.10 -42.27
C ASN A 474 -5.30 -58.45 -40.85
N ASP A 475 -6.04 -59.15 -39.97
CA ASP A 475 -6.02 -59.20 -38.48
C ASP A 475 -5.91 -57.91 -37.63
N GLY A 476 -6.64 -57.68 -36.53
CA GLY A 476 -7.48 -58.53 -35.69
C GLY A 476 -7.72 -57.84 -34.32
N ALA A 477 -8.69 -58.36 -33.55
CA ALA A 477 -9.12 -58.01 -32.17
C ALA A 477 -9.96 -56.71 -32.00
N ILE A 478 -11.28 -56.69 -31.72
CA ILE A 478 -12.12 -57.34 -30.68
C ILE A 478 -11.50 -57.11 -29.27
N THR A 479 -12.04 -56.30 -28.35
CA THR A 479 -13.29 -56.52 -27.59
C THR A 479 -13.75 -55.25 -26.82
N GLU A 480 -15.06 -54.96 -26.91
CA GLU A 480 -16.07 -54.73 -25.85
C GLU A 480 -15.87 -53.68 -24.73
N SER A 481 -16.78 -52.69 -24.60
CA SER A 481 -17.99 -52.66 -23.72
C SER A 481 -17.68 -52.23 -22.26
N ALA A 482 -18.45 -51.48 -21.46
CA ALA A 482 -19.78 -50.91 -21.51
C ALA A 482 -19.93 -49.79 -20.43
N LYS A 483 -20.84 -48.84 -20.68
CA LYS A 483 -21.83 -48.18 -19.80
C LYS A 483 -21.52 -47.77 -18.33
N HIS A 484 -21.74 -46.46 -18.11
CA HIS A 484 -22.51 -45.76 -17.05
C HIS A 484 -22.24 -45.96 -15.54
N LYS A 485 -21.98 -44.82 -14.85
CA LYS A 485 -22.86 -44.35 -13.75
C LYS A 485 -22.66 -42.87 -13.39
N LYS A 486 -23.79 -42.15 -13.26
CA LYS A 486 -23.91 -40.80 -12.66
C LYS A 486 -23.79 -40.89 -11.14
N SER A 487 -23.17 -39.89 -10.52
CA SER A 487 -23.25 -39.62 -9.07
C SER A 487 -23.53 -38.13 -8.83
N ARG A 488 -24.57 -37.87 -8.03
CA ARG A 488 -25.00 -36.56 -7.51
C ARG A 488 -24.23 -36.25 -6.22
N SER A 489 -23.70 -35.04 -6.07
CA SER A 489 -23.19 -34.51 -4.79
C SER A 489 -24.23 -33.60 -4.11
N ARG A 490 -24.38 -33.81 -2.79
CA ARG A 490 -25.31 -33.14 -1.87
C ARG A 490 -24.73 -31.82 -1.35
N LYS A 491 -25.63 -30.88 -1.07
CA LYS A 491 -25.44 -29.69 -0.23
C LYS A 491 -25.25 -30.09 1.24
N ILE A 492 -24.36 -29.38 1.94
CA ILE A 492 -24.35 -29.27 3.39
C ILE A 492 -24.33 -27.78 3.73
N SER A 493 -25.26 -27.42 4.60
CA SER A 493 -25.42 -26.16 5.30
C SER A 493 -24.83 -26.29 6.70
N GLU A 494 -24.06 -25.32 7.17
CA GLU A 494 -23.73 -25.17 8.59
C GLU A 494 -23.82 -23.69 8.99
N THR A 495 -24.68 -23.48 9.98
CA THR A 495 -24.79 -22.34 10.89
C THR A 495 -23.66 -22.38 11.91
N THR A 496 -22.94 -21.28 12.10
CA THR A 496 -22.68 -20.64 13.40
C THR A 496 -22.23 -19.21 13.20
#